data_AF-A0A7K2DZY2-F1
#
_entry.id   AF-A0A7K2DZY2-F1
#
_cell.length_a   1.000
_cell.length_b   1.000
_cell.length_c   1.000
_cell.angle_alpha   90.00
_cell.angle_beta   90.00
_cell.angle_gamma   90.00
#
_symmetry.space_group_name_H-M   'P 1'
#
loop_
_entity.id
_entity.type
_entity.pdbx_description
1 polymer ?
#
loop_
_entity_poly.entity_id
_entity_poly.type
_entity_poly.pdbx_seq_one_letter_code
_entity_poly.pdbx_strand_id
1 'polypeptide(L)'
;MLTQAARDRKDRRNWLLTALGRLAEASNSPSHLSDIYEETQKVAREEGRDLGVTEQTISNDLKNLSGKKLPSTYKGKVRKIKNRLEWRYVVPKQPILAAYGYRWKRNLVVWDRKQGRPKKGDRVEKELWGKKTGDKPVNFAEQVGIYLLHDGRRTVYVGRIQKAKSGKRGLYDRLFEHTKDGLKDDWEKFSWFGFLQVDEDGSLSKNHVSPSNDDKDKELEELITTIE
;
A
#
# COMPACT_ATOMS: atom_id res chain seq x y z
N MET A 1 25.16 -38.91 -8.90
CA MET A 1 23.71 -38.85 -9.19
C MET A 1 23.10 -37.69 -8.40
N LEU A 2 22.22 -36.88 -9.00
CA LEU A 2 21.48 -35.84 -8.27
C LEU A 2 20.33 -36.47 -7.48
N THR A 3 20.07 -35.99 -6.28
CA THR A 3 18.86 -36.33 -5.50
C THR A 3 17.61 -35.86 -6.25
N GLN A 4 16.45 -36.49 -6.01
CA GLN A 4 15.19 -36.09 -6.65
C GLN A 4 14.87 -34.61 -6.42
N ALA A 5 15.02 -34.12 -5.19
CA ALA A 5 14.85 -32.71 -4.85
C ALA A 5 15.81 -31.77 -5.61
N ALA A 6 17.02 -32.22 -5.94
CA ALA A 6 17.97 -31.44 -6.72
C ALA A 6 17.62 -31.43 -8.22
N ARG A 7 17.00 -32.50 -8.74
CA ARG A 7 16.42 -32.53 -10.10
C ARG A 7 15.22 -31.60 -10.20
N ASP A 8 14.28 -31.68 -9.27
CA ASP A 8 13.09 -30.84 -9.26
C ASP A 8 13.45 -29.35 -9.17
N ARG A 9 14.45 -28.99 -8.34
CA ARG A 9 14.96 -27.61 -8.27
C ARG A 9 15.60 -27.14 -9.59
N LYS A 10 16.27 -28.03 -10.31
CA LYS A 10 16.88 -27.73 -11.61
C LYS A 10 15.82 -27.52 -12.69
N ASP A 11 14.80 -28.37 -12.72
CA ASP A 11 13.72 -28.30 -13.70
C ASP A 11 12.87 -27.04 -13.49
N ARG A 12 12.48 -26.75 -12.24
CA ARG A 12 11.82 -25.47 -11.89
C ARG A 12 12.60 -24.24 -12.34
N ARG A 13 13.91 -24.27 -12.14
CA ARG A 13 14.78 -23.18 -12.57
C ARG A 13 14.74 -23.01 -14.09
N ASN A 14 14.70 -24.09 -14.86
CA ASN A 14 14.61 -24.03 -16.31
C ASN A 14 13.25 -23.46 -16.75
N TRP A 15 12.15 -23.93 -16.16
CA TRP A 15 10.81 -23.40 -16.43
C TRP A 15 10.71 -21.91 -16.13
N LEU A 16 11.29 -21.46 -15.01
CA LEU A 16 11.37 -20.04 -14.66
C LEU A 16 12.09 -19.21 -15.72
N LEU A 17 13.20 -19.72 -16.26
CA LEU A 17 13.95 -19.01 -17.30
C LEU A 17 13.16 -18.93 -18.61
N THR A 18 12.46 -20.00 -18.99
CA THR A 18 11.60 -20.02 -20.17
C THR A 18 10.43 -19.06 -20.02
N ALA A 19 9.75 -19.04 -18.86
CA ALA A 19 8.64 -18.14 -18.58
C ALA A 19 9.07 -16.67 -18.65
N LEU A 20 10.21 -16.33 -18.04
CA LEU A 20 10.79 -14.98 -18.13
C LEU A 20 11.14 -14.59 -19.58
N GLY A 21 11.56 -15.56 -20.40
CA GLY A 21 11.79 -15.36 -21.83
C GLY A 21 10.51 -14.99 -22.58
N ARG A 22 9.45 -15.79 -22.41
CA ARG A 22 8.15 -15.60 -23.07
C ARG A 22 7.51 -14.26 -22.72
N LEU A 23 7.50 -13.91 -21.44
CA LEU A 23 6.95 -12.63 -20.97
C LEU A 23 7.76 -11.45 -21.51
N ALA A 24 9.08 -11.60 -21.66
CA ALA A 24 9.91 -10.57 -22.29
C ALA A 24 9.67 -10.43 -23.81
N GLU A 25 9.28 -11.50 -24.51
CA GLU A 25 9.00 -11.51 -25.95
C GLU A 25 7.60 -11.02 -26.30
N ALA A 26 6.61 -11.32 -25.46
CA ALA A 26 5.22 -10.89 -25.64
C ALA A 26 5.00 -9.36 -25.55
N SER A 27 6.07 -8.56 -25.37
CA SER A 27 6.04 -7.13 -24.99
C SER A 27 5.27 -6.81 -23.69
N ASN A 28 4.53 -7.79 -23.13
CA ASN A 28 4.00 -7.84 -21.78
C ASN A 28 5.10 -8.25 -20.79
N SER A 29 6.05 -7.35 -20.57
CA SER A 29 7.00 -7.51 -19.45
C SER A 29 6.20 -7.88 -18.19
N PRO A 30 6.58 -8.94 -17.44
CA PRO A 30 5.79 -9.36 -16.30
C PRO A 30 5.63 -8.20 -15.33
N SER A 31 4.39 -7.79 -15.09
CA SER A 31 4.04 -6.72 -14.16
C SER A 31 4.01 -7.22 -12.73
N HIS A 32 3.65 -8.50 -12.54
CA HIS A 32 3.44 -9.10 -11.23
C HIS A 32 4.15 -10.46 -11.07
N LEU A 33 4.44 -10.81 -9.81
CA LEU A 33 4.94 -12.15 -9.46
C LEU A 33 3.95 -13.24 -9.86
N SER A 34 2.65 -12.94 -9.81
CA SER A 34 1.58 -13.80 -10.31
C SER A 34 1.76 -14.11 -11.79
N ASP A 35 2.08 -13.13 -12.63
CA ASP A 35 2.29 -13.33 -14.07
C ASP A 35 3.47 -14.29 -14.33
N ILE A 36 4.55 -14.12 -13.56
CA ILE A 36 5.73 -14.99 -13.62
C ILE A 36 5.36 -16.39 -13.13
N TYR A 37 4.62 -16.49 -12.02
CA TYR A 37 4.18 -17.75 -11.44
C TYR A 37 3.26 -18.52 -12.38
N GLU A 38 2.24 -17.87 -12.94
CA GLU A 38 1.29 -18.44 -13.88
C GLU A 38 1.98 -18.90 -15.17
N GLU A 39 2.86 -18.07 -15.75
CA GLU A 39 3.59 -18.48 -16.95
C GLU A 39 4.60 -19.59 -16.63
N THR A 40 5.19 -19.61 -15.43
CA THR A 40 6.06 -20.73 -15.02
C THR A 40 5.25 -22.02 -14.86
N GLN A 41 4.07 -21.95 -14.23
CA GLN A 41 3.13 -23.07 -14.14
C GLN A 41 2.73 -23.57 -15.53
N LYS A 42 2.43 -22.65 -16.44
CA LYS A 42 2.07 -22.97 -17.81
C LYS A 42 3.19 -23.71 -18.55
N VAL A 43 4.43 -23.22 -18.44
CA VAL A 43 5.61 -23.89 -19.02
C VAL A 43 5.79 -25.29 -18.45
N ALA A 44 5.63 -25.49 -17.13
CA ALA A 44 5.72 -26.83 -16.54
C ALA A 44 4.62 -27.77 -17.06
N ARG A 45 3.38 -27.27 -17.19
CA ARG A 45 2.24 -28.04 -17.71
C ARG A 45 2.45 -28.48 -19.16
N GLU A 46 3.03 -27.62 -19.98
CA GLU A 46 3.40 -27.94 -21.37
C GLU A 46 4.45 -29.07 -21.44
N GLU A 47 5.31 -29.19 -20.43
CA GLU A 47 6.24 -30.32 -20.29
C GLU A 47 5.63 -31.54 -19.56
N GLY A 48 4.30 -31.56 -19.37
CA GLY A 48 3.57 -32.67 -18.73
C GLY A 48 3.85 -32.79 -17.23
N ARG A 49 4.24 -31.69 -16.57
CA ARG A 49 4.54 -31.65 -15.14
C ARG A 49 3.69 -30.59 -14.43
N ASP A 50 3.35 -30.84 -13.17
CA ASP A 50 2.89 -29.78 -12.28
C ASP A 50 4.09 -29.28 -11.47
N LEU A 51 4.16 -27.96 -11.31
CA LEU A 51 5.20 -27.30 -10.54
C LEU A 51 5.06 -27.60 -9.05
N GLY A 52 3.83 -27.82 -8.55
CA GLY A 52 3.56 -28.25 -7.17
C GLY A 52 4.15 -27.33 -6.10
N VAL A 53 4.41 -26.06 -6.43
CA VAL A 53 5.06 -25.09 -5.55
C VAL A 53 4.28 -23.79 -5.49
N THR A 54 4.50 -23.03 -4.43
CA THR A 54 3.86 -21.74 -4.18
C THR A 54 4.59 -20.58 -4.87
N GLU A 55 3.91 -19.44 -5.02
CA GLU A 55 4.52 -18.17 -5.43
C GLU A 55 5.74 -17.80 -4.58
N GLN A 56 5.69 -18.06 -3.27
CA GLN A 56 6.82 -17.80 -2.37
C GLN A 56 8.06 -18.63 -2.73
N THR A 57 7.86 -19.87 -3.18
CA THR A 57 8.95 -20.73 -3.64
C THR A 57 9.57 -20.18 -4.92
N ILE A 58 8.73 -19.72 -5.86
CA ILE A 58 9.17 -19.05 -7.09
C ILE A 58 9.92 -17.75 -6.79
N SER A 59 9.42 -16.93 -5.85
CA SER A 59 10.11 -15.72 -5.38
C SER A 59 11.50 -16.02 -4.84
N ASN A 60 11.64 -17.08 -4.04
CA ASN A 60 12.93 -17.50 -3.50
C ASN A 60 13.87 -18.01 -4.60
N ASP A 61 13.38 -18.82 -5.54
CA ASP A 61 14.16 -19.30 -6.67
C ASP A 61 14.61 -18.14 -7.58
N LEU A 62 13.76 -17.12 -7.77
CA LEU A 62 14.07 -15.88 -8.50
C LEU A 62 15.17 -15.07 -7.80
N LYS A 63 15.10 -14.91 -6.48
CA LYS A 63 16.17 -14.26 -5.68
C LYS A 63 17.50 -14.99 -5.78
N ASN A 64 17.45 -16.32 -5.90
CA ASN A 64 18.63 -17.19 -6.01
C ASN A 64 19.16 -17.33 -7.46
N LEU A 65 18.51 -16.72 -8.46
CA LEU A 65 19.03 -16.69 -9.82
C LEU A 65 20.27 -15.77 -9.90
N SER A 66 21.46 -16.37 -9.84
CA SER A 66 22.72 -15.62 -10.01
C SER A 66 22.90 -15.19 -11.48
N GLY A 67 23.09 -13.89 -11.71
CA GLY A 67 23.29 -13.32 -13.06
C GLY A 67 24.46 -13.89 -13.86
N LYS A 68 25.41 -14.60 -13.22
CA LYS A 68 26.58 -15.20 -13.88
C LYS A 68 26.25 -16.42 -14.77
N LYS A 69 25.18 -17.17 -14.49
CA LYS A 69 24.80 -18.43 -15.19
C LYS A 69 23.68 -18.29 -16.24
N LEU A 70 23.24 -17.06 -16.54
CA LEU A 70 22.31 -16.80 -17.64
C LEU A 70 23.10 -16.74 -18.95
N PRO A 71 22.61 -17.25 -20.09
CA PRO A 71 23.23 -17.00 -21.39
C PRO A 71 23.28 -15.48 -21.65
N SER A 72 24.31 -15.01 -22.37
CA SER A 72 24.59 -13.56 -22.56
C SER A 72 23.40 -12.78 -23.12
N THR A 73 22.62 -13.41 -23.99
CA THR A 73 21.36 -12.90 -24.56
C THR A 73 20.31 -12.56 -23.50
N TYR A 74 20.30 -13.28 -22.39
CA TYR A 74 19.33 -13.09 -21.28
C TYR A 74 19.91 -12.23 -20.14
N LYS A 75 21.23 -12.14 -19.97
CA LYS A 75 21.85 -11.30 -18.93
C LYS A 75 21.40 -9.84 -19.00
N GLY A 76 21.34 -9.27 -20.19
CA GLY A 76 20.92 -7.88 -20.40
C GLY A 76 19.43 -7.65 -20.10
N LYS A 77 18.57 -8.57 -20.52
CA LYS A 77 17.11 -8.53 -20.30
C LYS A 77 16.77 -8.78 -18.84
N VAL A 78 17.36 -9.80 -18.20
CA VAL A 78 17.18 -10.10 -16.78
C VAL A 78 17.77 -9.00 -15.90
N ARG A 79 18.89 -8.36 -16.28
CA ARG A 79 19.38 -7.18 -15.55
C ARG A 79 18.40 -6.00 -15.66
N LYS A 80 17.80 -5.77 -16.83
CA LYS A 80 16.73 -4.75 -16.99
C LYS A 80 15.50 -5.10 -16.15
N ILE A 81 15.09 -6.36 -16.11
CA ILE A 81 13.97 -6.84 -15.29
C ILE A 81 14.31 -6.73 -13.81
N LYS A 82 15.50 -7.18 -13.37
CA LYS A 82 15.95 -7.08 -11.98
C LYS A 82 16.08 -5.63 -11.53
N ASN A 83 16.65 -4.76 -12.35
CA ASN A 83 16.70 -3.32 -12.07
C ASN A 83 15.30 -2.68 -12.12
N ARG A 84 14.35 -3.21 -12.90
CA ARG A 84 12.96 -2.69 -12.92
C ARG A 84 12.13 -3.23 -11.75
N LEU A 85 12.37 -4.47 -11.33
CA LEU A 85 11.78 -5.10 -10.16
C LEU A 85 12.36 -4.52 -8.87
N GLU A 86 13.67 -4.27 -8.77
CA GLU A 86 14.27 -3.60 -7.59
C GLU A 86 13.80 -2.15 -7.42
N TRP A 87 13.35 -1.48 -8.50
CA TRP A 87 12.85 -0.11 -8.45
C TRP A 87 11.32 0.03 -8.41
N ARG A 88 10.53 -0.99 -8.81
CA ARG A 88 9.05 -1.02 -8.69
C ARG A 88 8.50 -2.02 -7.66
N TYR A 89 9.35 -2.89 -7.11
CA TYR A 89 9.09 -3.66 -5.89
C TYR A 89 9.98 -3.13 -4.75
N VAL A 90 9.73 -1.89 -4.35
CA VAL A 90 9.59 -1.71 -2.91
C VAL A 90 8.21 -2.29 -2.63
N VAL A 91 8.10 -3.58 -2.28
CA VAL A 91 7.01 -3.94 -1.37
C VAL A 91 7.29 -3.01 -0.21
N PRO A 92 6.50 -1.95 0.05
CA PRO A 92 6.76 -1.21 1.26
C PRO A 92 6.71 -2.28 2.33
N LYS A 93 7.78 -2.38 3.12
CA LYS A 93 7.95 -3.42 4.14
C LYS A 93 6.77 -3.41 5.14
N GLN A 94 5.89 -2.43 5.01
CA GLN A 94 4.67 -2.11 5.68
C GLN A 94 3.60 -1.84 4.62
N PRO A 95 2.34 -2.29 4.79
CA PRO A 95 1.25 -1.94 3.88
C PRO A 95 1.14 -0.41 3.70
N ILE A 96 0.76 0.03 2.50
CA ILE A 96 0.51 1.46 2.18
C ILE A 96 -0.50 2.06 3.16
N LEU A 97 -1.47 1.23 3.60
CA LEU A 97 -2.40 1.54 4.67
C LEU A 97 -1.87 1.03 6.00
N ALA A 98 -1.60 1.96 6.92
CA ALA A 98 -1.08 1.64 8.25
C ALA A 98 -2.19 1.52 9.29
N ALA A 99 -3.27 2.28 9.15
CA ALA A 99 -4.43 2.24 10.04
C ALA A 99 -5.69 2.68 9.28
N TYR A 100 -6.87 2.28 9.75
CA TYR A 100 -8.13 2.75 9.19
C TYR A 100 -9.22 2.81 10.25
N GLY A 101 -10.21 3.66 10.00
CA GLY A 101 -11.45 3.72 10.75
C GLY A 101 -12.63 3.60 9.80
N TYR A 102 -13.53 2.66 10.08
CA TYR A 102 -14.69 2.41 9.25
C TYR A 102 -15.95 2.97 9.90
N ARG A 103 -16.65 3.88 9.19
CA ARG A 103 -17.97 4.42 9.54
C ARG A 103 -18.11 4.94 10.98
N TRP A 104 -17.12 5.70 11.42
CA TRP A 104 -17.17 6.42 12.69
C TRP A 104 -18.30 7.43 12.67
N LYS A 105 -19.00 7.58 13.79
CA LYS A 105 -20.11 8.52 13.89
C LYS A 105 -19.56 9.92 14.17
N ARG A 106 -19.97 10.89 13.36
CA ARG A 106 -19.56 12.29 13.52
C ARG A 106 -19.91 12.87 14.88
N ASN A 107 -21.09 12.52 15.41
CA ASN A 107 -21.59 13.05 16.68
C ASN A 107 -20.85 12.51 17.92
N LEU A 108 -20.00 11.49 17.77
CA LEU A 108 -19.14 10.99 18.84
C LEU A 108 -17.75 11.65 18.85
N VAL A 109 -17.44 12.45 17.83
CA VAL A 109 -16.21 13.23 17.79
C VAL A 109 -16.44 14.55 18.50
N VAL A 110 -15.51 14.90 19.40
CA VAL A 110 -15.52 16.18 20.09
C VAL A 110 -14.95 17.23 19.15
N TRP A 111 -15.82 17.99 18.49
CA TRP A 111 -15.44 19.08 17.58
C TRP A 111 -15.13 20.39 18.31
N ASP A 112 -15.06 20.34 19.64
CA ASP A 112 -15.27 21.52 20.47
C ASP A 112 -14.08 22.49 20.46
N ARG A 113 -14.44 23.77 20.46
CA ARG A 113 -13.57 24.92 20.76
C ARG A 113 -14.21 25.83 21.81
N LYS A 114 -15.21 25.35 22.55
CA LYS A 114 -16.04 26.15 23.46
C LYS A 114 -16.32 25.44 24.79
N GLN A 115 -15.26 25.35 25.61
CA GLN A 115 -15.33 25.82 27.00
C GLN A 115 -14.15 26.76 27.26
N GLY A 116 -14.41 28.06 27.09
CA GLY A 116 -13.40 29.12 27.15
C GLY A 116 -12.72 29.36 25.81
N ARG A 117 -12.61 30.62 25.39
CA ARG A 117 -11.68 30.97 24.30
C ARG A 117 -10.29 30.54 24.77
N PRO A 118 -9.58 29.66 24.06
CA PRO A 118 -8.17 29.40 24.36
C PRO A 118 -7.45 30.75 24.34
N LYS A 119 -6.73 31.08 25.41
CA LYS A 119 -5.92 32.29 25.48
C LYS A 119 -4.94 32.25 24.31
N LYS A 120 -4.50 33.42 23.85
CA LYS A 120 -3.46 33.53 22.82
C LYS A 120 -2.20 32.77 23.30
N GLY A 121 -1.99 31.56 22.80
CA GLY A 121 -0.92 30.65 23.26
C GLY A 121 -1.38 29.24 23.61
N ASP A 122 -2.67 29.05 23.92
CA ASP A 122 -3.22 27.74 24.27
C ASP A 122 -3.33 26.86 23.01
N ARG A 123 -2.75 25.66 23.08
CA ARG A 123 -2.95 24.63 22.05
C ARG A 123 -4.35 24.04 22.25
N VAL A 124 -5.23 24.21 21.26
CA VAL A 124 -6.46 23.41 21.21
C VAL A 124 -6.05 21.99 20.85
N GLU A 125 -6.22 21.07 21.78
CA GLU A 125 -5.98 19.65 21.53
C GLU A 125 -7.04 19.15 20.54
N LYS A 126 -6.57 18.61 19.42
CA LYS A 126 -7.42 18.01 18.39
C LYS A 126 -7.61 16.55 18.79
N GLU A 127 -8.84 16.15 19.03
CA GLU A 127 -9.13 14.83 19.57
C GLU A 127 -9.91 13.99 18.57
N LEU A 128 -9.28 12.92 18.10
CA LEU A 128 -9.91 11.90 17.28
C LEU A 128 -9.49 10.51 17.78
N TRP A 129 -9.98 10.17 18.97
CA TRP A 129 -9.57 8.96 19.66
C TRP A 129 -10.27 7.71 19.13
N GLY A 130 -9.50 6.65 18.92
CA GLY A 130 -10.02 5.32 18.64
C GLY A 130 -9.11 4.23 19.14
N LYS A 131 -9.61 3.00 19.17
CA LYS A 131 -8.82 1.81 19.51
C LYS A 131 -9.37 0.57 18.81
N LYS A 132 -8.50 -0.41 18.61
CA LYS A 132 -8.91 -1.79 18.40
C LYS A 132 -9.22 -2.43 19.75
N THR A 133 -10.11 -3.41 19.78
CA THR A 133 -10.45 -4.15 21.00
C THR A 133 -9.18 -4.74 21.64
N GLY A 134 -8.93 -4.40 22.91
CA GLY A 134 -7.76 -4.84 23.66
C GLY A 134 -6.56 -3.88 23.61
N ASP A 135 -6.56 -2.90 22.71
CA ASP A 135 -5.42 -1.99 22.52
C ASP A 135 -5.60 -0.67 23.28
N LYS A 136 -4.48 0.06 23.44
CA LYS A 136 -4.49 1.42 23.98
C LYS A 136 -5.25 2.38 23.04
N PRO A 137 -5.97 3.38 23.57
CA PRO A 137 -6.50 4.47 22.78
C PRO A 137 -5.39 5.23 22.04
N VAL A 138 -5.66 5.56 20.77
CA VAL A 138 -4.76 6.29 19.87
C VAL A 138 -5.50 7.52 19.36
N ASN A 139 -4.82 8.67 19.36
CA ASN A 139 -5.36 9.88 18.76
C ASN A 139 -4.99 9.95 17.27
N PHE A 140 -5.98 9.78 16.40
CA PHE A 140 -5.81 9.79 14.95
C PHE A 140 -5.93 11.18 14.31
N ALA A 141 -6.00 12.25 15.10
CA ALA A 141 -6.27 13.61 14.60
C ALA A 141 -5.27 14.08 13.55
N GLU A 142 -4.01 13.63 13.65
CA GLU A 142 -2.91 14.02 12.76
C GLU A 142 -2.68 13.03 11.60
N GLN A 143 -3.58 12.06 11.37
CA GLN A 143 -3.45 11.15 10.23
C GLN A 143 -3.37 11.87 8.88
N VAL A 144 -2.73 11.19 7.92
CA VAL A 144 -2.67 11.56 6.51
C VAL A 144 -3.15 10.38 5.67
N GLY A 145 -3.73 10.64 4.51
CA GLY A 145 -4.35 9.61 3.67
C GLY A 145 -5.66 10.05 3.05
N ILE A 146 -6.67 9.18 3.05
CA ILE A 146 -7.95 9.39 2.37
C ILE A 146 -9.08 9.29 3.40
N TYR A 147 -10.13 10.09 3.23
CA TYR A 147 -11.36 9.98 4.01
C TYR A 147 -12.59 10.04 3.12
N LEU A 148 -13.64 9.40 3.60
CA LEU A 148 -14.94 9.30 2.95
C LEU A 148 -15.99 9.81 3.93
N LEU A 149 -16.89 10.68 3.47
CA LEU A 149 -18.07 11.10 4.23
C LEU A 149 -19.28 10.32 3.75
N HIS A 150 -20.13 9.90 4.70
CA HIS A 150 -21.27 9.04 4.47
C HIS A 150 -22.56 9.66 4.99
N ASP A 151 -23.59 9.58 4.17
CA ASP A 151 -24.99 9.73 4.55
C ASP A 151 -25.71 8.38 4.43
N GLY A 152 -26.13 7.82 5.54
CA GLY A 152 -26.70 6.47 5.57
C GLY A 152 -25.70 5.46 5.01
N ARG A 153 -26.08 4.79 3.91
CA ARG A 153 -25.25 3.81 3.20
C ARG A 153 -24.46 4.40 2.02
N ARG A 154 -24.70 5.67 1.68
CA ARG A 154 -24.10 6.32 0.52
C ARG A 154 -22.84 7.09 0.91
N THR A 155 -21.77 6.93 0.13
CA THR A 155 -20.63 7.86 0.17
C THR A 155 -21.02 9.14 -0.56
N VAL A 156 -20.98 10.27 0.13
CA VAL A 156 -21.35 11.58 -0.44
C VAL A 156 -20.13 12.42 -0.84
N TYR A 157 -18.97 12.11 -0.26
CA TYR A 157 -17.74 12.84 -0.53
C TYR A 157 -16.52 11.95 -0.29
N VAL A 158 -15.49 12.15 -1.11
CA VAL A 158 -14.17 11.54 -0.96
C VAL A 158 -13.14 12.65 -0.94
N GLY A 159 -12.27 12.66 0.06
CA GLY A 159 -11.25 13.69 0.24
C GLY A 159 -9.89 13.12 0.57
N ARG A 160 -8.85 13.92 0.29
CA ARG A 160 -7.45 13.62 0.60
C ARG A 160 -6.94 14.46 1.77
N ILE A 161 -6.01 13.89 2.53
CA ILE A 161 -5.38 14.48 3.70
C ILE A 161 -3.89 14.50 3.41
N GLN A 162 -3.38 15.70 3.11
CA GLN A 162 -1.97 15.91 2.82
C GLN A 162 -1.32 16.63 4.00
N LYS A 163 -0.11 16.19 4.37
CA LYS A 163 0.70 16.87 5.38
C LYS A 163 1.02 18.28 4.90
N ALA A 164 0.48 19.30 5.56
CA ALA A 164 0.86 20.67 5.25
C ALA A 164 2.34 20.92 5.61
N LYS A 165 3.05 21.72 4.80
CA LYS A 165 4.44 22.13 5.05
C LYS A 165 4.64 22.79 6.44
N SER A 166 3.57 23.37 6.99
CA SER A 166 3.55 23.99 8.32
C SER A 166 3.18 23.03 9.47
N GLY A 167 2.97 21.73 9.20
CA GLY A 167 2.70 20.69 10.18
C GLY A 167 1.30 20.70 10.81
N LYS A 168 0.36 21.50 10.28
CA LYS A 168 -0.91 21.83 10.98
C LYS A 168 -2.19 21.24 10.40
N ARG A 169 -2.13 20.43 9.34
CA ARG A 169 -3.33 19.84 8.70
C ARG A 169 -3.25 18.32 8.74
N GLY A 170 -4.13 17.72 9.54
CA GLY A 170 -4.38 16.28 9.61
C GLY A 170 -5.85 15.94 9.37
N LEU A 171 -6.21 14.68 9.59
CA LEU A 171 -7.57 14.15 9.41
C LEU A 171 -8.62 14.98 10.16
N TYR A 172 -8.36 15.34 11.42
CA TYR A 172 -9.31 16.12 12.23
C TYR A 172 -9.66 17.45 11.57
N ASP A 173 -8.66 18.18 11.04
CA ASP A 173 -8.89 19.49 10.44
C ASP A 173 -9.80 19.41 9.22
N ARG A 174 -9.60 18.38 8.37
CA ARG A 174 -10.41 18.17 7.17
C ARG A 174 -11.85 17.81 7.51
N LEU A 175 -12.04 16.89 8.44
CA LEU A 175 -13.38 16.55 8.91
C LEU A 175 -14.07 17.75 9.56
N PHE A 176 -13.32 18.56 10.33
CA PHE A 176 -13.83 19.76 10.97
C PHE A 176 -14.22 20.86 9.97
N GLU A 177 -13.47 21.05 8.87
CA GLU A 177 -13.85 21.93 7.77
C GLU A 177 -15.25 21.55 7.24
N HIS A 178 -15.50 20.25 7.04
CA HIS A 178 -16.80 19.70 6.63
C HIS A 178 -17.90 19.73 7.68
N THR A 179 -17.62 20.21 8.89
CA THR A 179 -18.68 20.53 9.87
C THR A 179 -19.23 21.94 9.69
N LYS A 180 -18.68 22.73 8.76
CA LYS A 180 -18.98 24.15 8.59
C LYS A 180 -19.22 24.58 7.16
N ASP A 181 -18.71 23.82 6.20
CA ASP A 181 -18.89 24.12 4.78
C ASP A 181 -20.23 23.58 4.25
N GLY A 182 -20.40 23.60 2.92
CA GLY A 182 -21.63 23.18 2.25
C GLY A 182 -22.02 21.72 2.49
N LEU A 183 -21.10 20.86 2.96
CA LEU A 183 -21.40 19.46 3.27
C LEU A 183 -21.84 19.29 4.73
N LYS A 184 -21.93 20.35 5.52
CA LYS A 184 -22.21 20.28 6.96
C LYS A 184 -23.42 19.43 7.31
N ASP A 185 -24.49 19.43 6.52
CA ASP A 185 -25.72 18.70 6.83
C ASP A 185 -25.83 17.37 6.05
N ASP A 186 -24.88 17.10 5.15
CA ASP A 186 -24.91 15.98 4.20
C ASP A 186 -24.14 14.75 4.67
N TRP A 187 -23.63 14.72 5.91
CA TRP A 187 -22.96 13.52 6.45
C TRP A 187 -23.11 13.32 7.96
N GLU A 188 -23.29 12.06 8.32
CA GLU A 188 -23.44 11.59 9.70
C GLU A 188 -22.33 10.64 10.14
N LYS A 189 -21.65 10.00 9.17
CA LYS A 189 -20.58 9.03 9.42
C LYS A 189 -19.40 9.29 8.50
N PHE A 190 -18.21 8.85 8.89
CA PHE A 190 -17.02 8.97 8.08
C PHE A 190 -16.17 7.71 8.16
N SER A 191 -15.46 7.40 7.08
CA SER A 191 -14.39 6.40 7.09
C SER A 191 -13.08 7.08 6.72
N TRP A 192 -11.97 6.55 7.21
CA TRP A 192 -10.65 7.10 6.91
C TRP A 192 -9.63 5.97 6.79
N PHE A 193 -8.64 6.21 5.94
CA PHE A 193 -7.57 5.28 5.60
C PHE A 193 -6.26 6.03 5.71
N GLY A 194 -5.48 5.68 6.73
CA GLY A 194 -4.32 6.42 7.19
C GLY A 194 -2.99 5.77 6.80
N PHE A 195 -2.01 6.60 6.52
CA PHE A 195 -0.65 6.19 6.12
C PHE A 195 0.38 6.32 7.24
N LEU A 196 0.06 6.99 8.38
CA LEU A 196 0.97 6.99 9.54
C LEU A 196 0.74 5.74 10.36
N GLN A 197 1.82 5.11 10.82
CA GLN A 197 1.77 3.97 11.71
C GLN A 197 1.40 4.40 13.13
N VAL A 198 0.94 3.43 13.91
CA VAL A 198 0.75 3.57 15.35
C VAL A 198 1.94 2.90 16.02
N ASP A 199 2.70 3.67 16.79
CA ASP A 199 3.83 3.17 17.56
C ASP A 199 3.32 2.47 18.85
N GLU A 200 4.18 1.68 19.52
CA GLU A 200 3.80 0.88 20.70
C GLU A 200 3.27 1.71 21.90
N ASP A 201 3.63 3.00 21.93
CA ASP A 201 3.17 3.97 22.92
C ASP A 201 1.79 4.56 22.60
N GLY A 202 1.23 4.24 21.43
CA GLY A 202 -0.04 4.75 20.94
C GLY A 202 0.07 6.10 20.21
N SER A 203 1.28 6.57 19.93
CA SER A 203 1.52 7.78 19.12
C SER A 203 1.52 7.46 17.62
N LEU A 204 1.32 8.49 16.79
CA LEU A 204 1.41 8.35 15.33
C LEU A 204 2.86 8.58 14.87
N SER A 205 3.35 7.69 14.01
CA SER A 205 4.70 7.79 13.47
C SER A 205 4.89 9.10 12.68
N LYS A 206 5.99 9.82 12.94
CA LYS A 206 6.33 11.05 12.21
C LYS A 206 6.76 10.77 10.76
N ASN A 207 7.21 9.55 10.52
CA ASN A 207 7.57 9.02 9.22
C ASN A 207 6.33 8.38 8.61
N HIS A 208 5.87 8.93 7.49
CA HIS A 208 4.99 8.22 6.58
C HIS A 208 5.89 7.35 5.71
N VAL A 209 5.45 6.14 5.38
CA VAL A 209 6.09 5.38 4.29
C VAL A 209 5.84 6.17 3.02
N SER A 210 6.79 7.04 2.66
CA SER A 210 6.81 7.69 1.36
C SER A 210 7.51 6.76 0.39
N PRO A 211 6.89 6.43 -0.74
CA PRO A 211 7.64 6.19 -1.96
C PRO A 211 8.57 7.38 -2.20
N SER A 212 9.71 7.14 -2.86
CA SER A 212 10.72 8.17 -3.07
C SER A 212 10.13 9.40 -3.78
N ASN A 213 10.79 10.57 -3.71
CA ASN A 213 10.22 11.81 -4.25
C ASN A 213 9.92 11.79 -5.77
N ASP A 214 10.40 10.79 -6.51
CA ASP A 214 10.09 10.58 -7.93
C ASP A 214 8.74 9.86 -8.16
N ASP A 215 8.15 9.27 -7.11
CA ASP A 215 6.99 8.35 -7.20
C ASP A 215 5.65 9.02 -6.80
N LYS A 216 5.68 10.18 -6.14
CA LYS A 216 4.50 10.81 -5.52
C LYS A 216 3.46 11.34 -6.50
N ASP A 217 3.90 11.79 -7.67
CA ASP A 217 3.03 12.44 -8.65
C ASP A 217 2.39 11.43 -9.62
N LYS A 218 2.86 10.17 -9.63
CA LYS A 218 2.35 9.13 -10.54
C LYS A 218 1.34 8.20 -9.90
N GLU A 219 1.59 7.74 -8.67
CA GLU A 219 0.65 6.84 -7.96
C GLU A 219 -0.66 7.54 -7.58
N LEU A 220 -0.62 8.85 -7.30
CA LEU A 220 -1.81 9.64 -7.00
C LEU A 220 -2.72 9.81 -8.22
N GLU A 221 -2.16 9.96 -9.42
CA GLU A 221 -2.91 10.06 -10.67
C GLU A 221 -3.51 8.70 -11.07
N GLU A 222 -2.76 7.60 -10.90
CA GLU A 222 -3.21 6.23 -11.22
C GLU A 222 -4.35 5.76 -10.30
N LEU A 223 -4.31 6.14 -9.01
CA LEU A 223 -5.41 5.88 -8.07
C LEU A 223 -6.67 6.69 -8.35
N ILE A 224 -6.53 7.90 -8.90
CA ILE A 224 -7.68 8.74 -9.30
C ILE A 224 -8.31 8.20 -10.60
N THR A 225 -7.50 7.78 -11.58
CA THR A 225 -7.99 7.22 -12.85
C THR A 225 -8.61 5.83 -12.72
N THR A 226 -8.31 5.07 -11.65
CA THR A 226 -8.91 3.75 -11.43
C THR A 226 -10.28 3.82 -10.72
N ILE A 227 -10.68 5.00 -10.24
CA ILE A 227 -11.96 5.22 -9.52
C ILE A 227 -13.03 5.86 -10.43
N GLU A 228 -12.67 6.30 -11.64
CA GLU A 228 -13.59 6.70 -12.71
C GLU A 228 -13.87 5.54 -13.69
#